data_AF-A0A6B0T689-F1
#
_entry.id   AF-A0A6B0T689-F1
#
_cell.length_a   1.000
_cell.length_b   1.000
_cell.length_c   1.000
_cell.angle_alpha   90.00
_cell.angle_beta   90.00
_cell.angle_gamma   90.00
#
_symmetry.space_group_name_H-M   'P 1'
#
loop_
_entity.id
_entity.type
_entity.pdbx_description
1 polymer ?
#
loop_
_entity_poly.entity_id
_entity_poly.type
_entity_poly.pdbx_seq_one_letter_code
_entity_poly.pdbx_strand_id
1 'polypeptide(L)'
;MLARWLSTVVLAFGAAVGFVVSYALPVRWTRGPEARWWESLRRVSSRSFGLVDENGGPRPITDGEYAGTLDYSLAETERLLYGEGFIRNPMARLKTLDGRPEDGSWVYRESPLAPRQLHLMLFENGDGTTDVYAHAELSSVNPLCGPAHFRGDGQSVSAGVERAREWLPLDTSAVTTTPPEGSWDS
;
A
#
# COMPACT_ATOMS: atom_id res chain seq x y z
N MET A 1 -13.49 -9.72 25.23
CA MET A 1 -12.94 -10.92 24.56
C MET A 1 -13.75 -11.32 23.32
N LEU A 2 -15.08 -11.52 23.41
CA LEU A 2 -15.93 -11.90 22.27
C LEU A 2 -15.88 -10.91 21.09
N ALA A 3 -15.96 -9.60 21.36
CA ALA A 3 -15.92 -8.58 20.31
C ALA A 3 -14.58 -8.54 19.53
N ARG A 4 -13.45 -8.74 20.23
CA ARG A 4 -12.11 -8.79 19.61
C ARG A 4 -11.91 -10.05 18.76
N TRP A 5 -12.47 -11.18 19.21
CA TRP A 5 -12.49 -12.41 18.43
C TRP A 5 -13.33 -12.25 17.16
N LEU A 6 -14.54 -11.68 17.26
CA LEU A 6 -15.41 -11.44 16.11
C LEU A 6 -14.77 -10.51 15.08
N SER A 7 -14.16 -9.40 15.52
CA SER A 7 -13.38 -8.50 14.67
C SER A 7 -12.24 -9.23 13.95
N THR A 8 -11.50 -10.08 14.67
CA THR A 8 -10.40 -10.86 14.08
C THR A 8 -10.89 -11.80 12.98
N VAL A 9 -12.02 -12.49 13.19
CA VAL A 9 -12.62 -13.37 12.19
C VAL A 9 -13.07 -12.60 10.95
N VAL A 10 -13.73 -11.45 11.13
CA VAL A 10 -14.18 -10.60 10.02
C VAL A 10 -12.99 -10.07 9.21
N LEU A 11 -11.93 -9.60 9.86
CA LEU A 11 -10.73 -9.09 9.19
C LEU A 11 -9.98 -10.21 8.46
N ALA A 12 -9.86 -11.39 9.06
CA ALA A 12 -9.25 -12.55 8.42
C ALA A 12 -10.06 -13.01 7.19
N PHE A 13 -11.39 -12.98 7.27
CA PHE A 13 -12.26 -13.25 6.13
C PHE A 13 -12.06 -12.20 5.02
N GLY A 14 -11.99 -10.91 5.38
CA GLY A 14 -11.69 -9.82 4.43
C GLY A 14 -10.36 -10.01 3.72
N ALA A 15 -9.31 -10.40 4.45
CA ALA A 15 -8.01 -10.74 3.86
C ALA A 15 -8.10 -11.93 2.90
N ALA A 16 -8.87 -12.98 3.24
CA ALA A 16 -9.10 -14.12 2.36
C ALA A 16 -9.85 -13.73 1.07
N VAL A 17 -10.84 -12.85 1.15
CA VAL A 17 -11.50 -12.28 -0.04
C VAL A 17 -10.50 -11.48 -0.88
N GLY A 18 -9.69 -10.63 -0.23
CA GLY A 18 -8.62 -9.88 -0.88
C GLY A 18 -7.62 -10.78 -1.62
N PHE A 19 -7.26 -11.92 -1.03
CA PHE A 19 -6.42 -12.94 -1.66
C PHE A 19 -7.06 -13.51 -2.92
N VAL A 20 -8.32 -13.92 -2.84
CA VAL A 20 -9.05 -14.48 -3.98
C VAL A 20 -9.16 -13.47 -5.11
N VAL A 21 -9.50 -12.21 -4.79
CA VAL A 21 -9.59 -11.11 -5.77
C VAL A 21 -8.23 -10.83 -6.42
N SER A 22 -7.15 -10.91 -5.64
CA SER A 22 -5.80 -10.62 -6.12
C SER A 22 -5.20 -11.78 -6.94
N TYR A 23 -5.48 -13.04 -6.61
CA TYR A 23 -4.72 -14.18 -7.13
C TYR A 23 -5.54 -15.34 -7.73
N ALA A 24 -6.85 -15.45 -7.47
CA ALA A 24 -7.62 -16.63 -7.87
C ALA A 24 -8.61 -16.41 -9.04
N LEU A 25 -9.03 -15.17 -9.32
CA LEU A 25 -9.88 -14.82 -10.47
C LEU A 25 -9.03 -14.44 -11.71
N PRO A 26 -9.46 -14.71 -12.96
CA PRO A 26 -8.62 -14.52 -14.15
C PRO A 26 -8.03 -13.10 -14.27
N VAL A 27 -6.71 -13.02 -14.47
CA VAL A 27 -5.80 -12.39 -13.50
C VAL A 27 -4.96 -11.19 -14.02
N ARG A 28 -5.46 -10.38 -14.97
CA ARG A 28 -4.76 -9.13 -15.39
C ARG A 28 -5.48 -7.85 -14.93
N TRP A 29 -6.80 -7.80 -15.13
CA TRP A 29 -7.64 -6.62 -14.92
C TRP A 29 -7.80 -6.19 -13.45
N THR A 30 -7.29 -6.98 -12.52
CA THR A 30 -7.32 -6.69 -11.07
C THR A 30 -5.97 -6.28 -10.50
N ARG A 31 -4.86 -6.61 -11.19
CA ARG A 31 -3.51 -6.49 -10.64
C ARG A 31 -2.65 -5.46 -11.33
N GLY A 32 -2.84 -5.28 -12.64
CA GLY A 32 -1.98 -4.46 -13.48
C GLY A 32 -2.38 -2.99 -13.54
N PRO A 33 -1.67 -2.19 -14.36
CA PRO A 33 -1.96 -0.78 -14.57
C PRO A 33 -3.38 -0.51 -15.07
N GLU A 34 -3.98 -1.45 -15.82
CA GLU A 34 -5.36 -1.36 -16.30
C GLU A 34 -6.42 -1.35 -15.17
N ALA A 35 -6.04 -1.75 -13.95
CA ALA A 35 -6.93 -1.90 -12.82
C ALA A 35 -7.10 -0.60 -12.00
N ARG A 36 -6.78 0.59 -12.56
CA ARG A 36 -6.90 1.90 -11.88
C ARG A 36 -8.27 2.22 -11.31
N TRP A 37 -9.32 1.57 -11.82
CA TRP A 37 -10.68 1.71 -11.28
C TRP A 37 -10.77 1.34 -9.79
N TRP A 38 -9.86 0.50 -9.27
CA TRP A 38 -9.74 0.24 -7.84
C TRP A 38 -9.50 1.51 -7.02
N GLU A 39 -8.72 2.46 -7.52
CA GLU A 39 -8.41 3.68 -6.78
C GLU A 39 -9.66 4.54 -6.59
N SER A 40 -10.52 4.64 -7.61
CA SER A 40 -11.83 5.28 -7.49
C SER A 40 -12.71 4.60 -6.45
N LEU A 41 -12.75 3.26 -6.45
CA LEU A 41 -13.53 2.51 -5.46
C LEU A 41 -12.97 2.68 -4.04
N ARG A 42 -11.65 2.66 -3.86
CA ARG A 42 -10.98 2.89 -2.58
C ARG A 42 -11.24 4.29 -2.05
N ARG A 43 -11.19 5.31 -2.91
CA ARG A 43 -11.50 6.70 -2.55
C ARG A 43 -12.92 6.84 -1.99
N VAL A 44 -13.90 6.18 -2.60
CA VAL A 44 -15.29 6.20 -2.11
C VAL A 44 -15.44 5.39 -0.83
N SER A 45 -14.99 4.13 -0.84
CA SER A 45 -15.17 3.19 0.28
C SER A 45 -14.44 3.62 1.54
N SER A 46 -13.17 4.05 1.46
CA SER A 46 -12.42 4.52 2.62
C SER A 46 -13.06 5.75 3.26
N ARG A 47 -13.61 6.69 2.48
CA ARG A 47 -14.33 7.84 3.06
C ARG A 47 -15.56 7.40 3.85
N SER A 48 -16.34 6.46 3.31
CA SER A 48 -17.51 5.90 4.00
C SER A 48 -17.13 5.12 5.26
N PHE A 49 -16.10 4.28 5.19
CA PHE A 49 -15.61 3.54 6.35
C PHE A 49 -15.06 4.46 7.44
N GLY A 50 -14.39 5.55 7.07
CA GLY A 50 -13.90 6.57 8.01
C GLY A 50 -14.99 7.26 8.83
N LEU A 51 -16.25 7.24 8.39
CA LEU A 51 -17.38 7.74 9.18
C LEU A 51 -17.77 6.81 10.33
N VAL A 52 -17.34 5.54 10.26
CA VAL A 52 -17.71 4.48 11.22
C VAL A 52 -16.51 4.03 12.04
N ASP A 53 -15.34 3.93 11.43
CA ASP A 53 -14.07 3.54 12.04
C ASP A 53 -12.94 4.38 11.44
N GLU A 54 -12.28 5.16 12.28
CA GLU A 54 -11.13 5.99 11.89
C GLU A 54 -10.02 5.17 11.22
N ASN A 55 -9.88 3.89 11.56
CA ASN A 55 -8.86 3.00 10.99
C ASN A 55 -9.21 2.55 9.57
N GLY A 56 -10.50 2.58 9.19
CA GLY A 56 -10.96 2.35 7.82
C GLY A 56 -10.95 3.61 6.94
N GLY A 57 -10.78 4.79 7.55
CA GLY A 57 -10.75 6.09 6.88
C GLY A 57 -9.48 6.35 6.07
N PRO A 58 -9.39 7.45 5.30
CA PRO A 58 -8.12 7.92 4.75
C PRO A 58 -7.08 8.17 5.86
N ARG A 59 -5.79 8.05 5.54
CA ARG A 59 -4.69 8.40 6.45
C ARG A 59 -3.71 9.35 5.76
N PRO A 60 -3.33 10.47 6.39
CA PRO A 60 -2.19 11.26 5.94
C PRO A 60 -0.91 10.42 5.90
N ILE A 61 -0.12 10.56 4.83
CA ILE A 61 1.28 10.09 4.82
C ILE A 61 2.15 11.08 5.58
N THR A 62 3.33 10.64 6.00
CA THR A 62 4.34 11.51 6.62
C THR A 62 5.54 11.69 5.70
N ASP A 63 6.29 12.78 5.89
CA ASP A 63 7.52 13.05 5.12
C ASP A 63 8.55 11.93 5.26
N GLY A 64 8.54 11.19 6.38
CA GLY A 64 9.41 10.04 6.60
C GLY A 64 9.09 8.83 5.71
N GLU A 65 7.89 8.75 5.13
CA GLU A 65 7.54 7.70 4.16
C GLU A 65 8.02 8.01 2.75
N TYR A 66 8.56 9.20 2.47
CA TYR A 66 9.03 9.57 1.14
C TYR A 66 10.28 8.76 0.75
N ALA A 67 10.12 7.90 -0.25
CA ALA A 67 11.20 7.05 -0.74
C ALA A 67 12.05 7.77 -1.79
N GLY A 68 11.42 8.59 -2.63
CA GLY A 68 12.07 9.36 -3.69
C GLY A 68 11.11 9.59 -4.86
N THR A 69 11.63 10.14 -5.95
CA THR A 69 10.85 10.44 -7.16
C THR A 69 11.34 9.60 -8.33
N LEU A 70 10.41 9.08 -9.13
CA LEU A 70 10.71 8.49 -10.43
C LEU A 70 10.55 9.56 -11.51
N ASP A 71 11.53 9.67 -12.41
CA ASP A 71 11.47 10.50 -13.61
C ASP A 71 10.60 9.84 -14.71
N TYR A 72 9.39 9.46 -14.31
CA TYR A 72 8.41 8.74 -15.11
C TYR A 72 7.02 9.28 -14.81
N SER A 73 6.19 9.38 -15.84
CA SER A 73 4.76 9.66 -15.66
C SER A 73 4.12 8.55 -14.82
N LEU A 74 2.97 8.82 -14.22
CA LEU A 74 2.27 7.82 -13.40
C LEU A 74 2.04 6.52 -14.18
N ALA A 75 1.65 6.61 -15.46
CA ALA A 75 1.42 5.44 -16.30
C ALA A 75 2.70 4.63 -16.58
N GLU A 76 3.85 5.30 -16.71
CA GLU A 76 5.15 4.65 -16.87
C GLU A 76 5.61 3.99 -15.57
N THR A 77 5.49 4.69 -14.44
CA THR A 77 5.75 4.17 -13.10
C THR A 77 4.94 2.91 -12.85
N GLU A 78 3.64 2.92 -13.11
CA GLU A 78 2.76 1.76 -12.89
C GLU A 78 3.15 0.55 -13.76
N ARG A 79 3.60 0.79 -15.00
CA ARG A 79 4.11 -0.27 -15.88
C ARG A 79 5.44 -0.83 -15.39
N LEU A 80 6.35 0.03 -14.92
CA LEU A 80 7.61 -0.37 -14.31
C LEU A 80 7.36 -1.27 -13.11
N LEU A 81 6.53 -0.81 -12.16
CA LEU A 81 6.19 -1.58 -10.96
C LEU A 81 5.59 -2.95 -11.29
N TYR A 82 4.66 -3.00 -12.25
CA TYR A 82 4.08 -4.27 -12.68
C TYR A 82 5.12 -5.20 -13.33
N GLY A 83 6.04 -4.64 -14.11
CA GLY A 83 7.18 -5.39 -14.68
C GLY A 83 8.11 -5.96 -13.61
N GLU A 84 8.30 -5.25 -12.50
CA GLU A 84 9.08 -5.67 -11.32
C GLU A 84 8.30 -6.61 -10.38
N GLY A 85 7.08 -7.02 -10.76
CA GLY A 85 6.26 -7.98 -10.00
C GLY A 85 5.41 -7.38 -8.89
N PHE A 86 5.35 -6.05 -8.78
CA PHE A 86 4.35 -5.39 -7.93
C PHE A 86 2.96 -5.56 -8.54
N ILE A 87 1.95 -5.56 -7.67
CA ILE A 87 0.53 -5.61 -8.06
C ILE A 87 -0.24 -4.51 -7.33
N ARG A 88 -1.41 -4.14 -7.83
CA ARG A 88 -2.33 -3.26 -7.09
C ARG A 88 -2.67 -3.81 -5.71
N ASN A 89 -2.83 -2.92 -4.74
CA ASN A 89 -3.20 -3.27 -3.36
C ASN A 89 -4.61 -2.74 -3.00
N PRO A 90 -5.70 -3.30 -3.55
CA PRO A 90 -7.05 -2.76 -3.35
C PRO A 90 -7.51 -2.77 -1.89
N MET A 91 -6.92 -3.66 -1.08
CA MET A 91 -7.24 -3.83 0.33
C MET A 91 -6.47 -2.90 1.27
N ALA A 92 -5.53 -2.09 0.75
CA ALA A 92 -4.83 -1.11 1.58
C ALA A 92 -5.76 0.04 1.96
N ARG A 93 -5.56 0.56 3.17
CA ARG A 93 -6.13 1.83 3.62
C ARG A 93 -5.67 2.97 2.70
N LEU A 94 -6.61 3.80 2.23
CA LEU A 94 -6.31 4.95 1.37
C LEU A 94 -5.36 5.93 2.06
N LYS A 95 -4.35 6.38 1.33
CA LYS A 95 -3.37 7.36 1.81
C LYS A 95 -3.59 8.72 1.17
N THR A 96 -3.22 9.78 1.88
CA THR A 96 -3.37 11.16 1.40
C THR A 96 -2.12 11.98 1.66
N LEU A 97 -1.73 12.81 0.69
CA LEU A 97 -0.70 13.85 0.82
C LEU A 97 -1.40 15.21 0.77
N ASP A 98 -1.32 15.99 1.85
CA ASP A 98 -2.00 17.30 1.95
C ASP A 98 -3.49 17.26 1.56
N GLY A 99 -4.17 16.16 1.93
CA GLY A 99 -5.58 15.91 1.62
C GLY A 99 -5.84 15.39 0.21
N ARG A 100 -4.86 15.39 -0.70
CA ARG A 100 -4.94 14.73 -2.01
C ARG A 100 -4.80 13.21 -1.82
N PRO A 101 -5.73 12.38 -2.32
CA PRO A 101 -5.58 10.92 -2.26
C PRO A 101 -4.46 10.45 -3.18
N GLU A 102 -3.80 9.36 -2.80
CA GLU A 102 -2.83 8.67 -3.66
C GLU A 102 -3.42 8.33 -5.03
N ASP A 103 -2.58 8.37 -6.06
CA ASP A 103 -2.92 8.09 -7.45
C ASP A 103 -2.71 6.62 -7.82
N GLY A 104 -1.91 5.90 -7.02
CA GLY A 104 -1.79 4.45 -7.10
C GLY A 104 -1.30 3.82 -5.80
N SER A 105 -1.85 2.66 -5.47
CA SER A 105 -1.39 1.81 -4.36
C SER A 105 -0.92 0.46 -4.88
N TRP A 106 0.36 0.19 -4.64
CA TRP A 106 1.07 -0.95 -5.21
C TRP A 106 1.83 -1.72 -4.16
N VAL A 107 1.93 -3.04 -4.35
CA VAL A 107 2.51 -3.90 -3.35
C VAL A 107 3.34 -5.01 -3.99
N TYR A 108 4.50 -5.26 -3.41
CA TYR A 108 5.30 -6.45 -3.71
C TYR A 108 5.22 -7.46 -2.56
N ARG A 109 5.14 -8.74 -2.92
CA ARG A 109 5.18 -9.88 -2.00
C ARG A 109 6.00 -11.00 -2.65
N GLU A 110 6.89 -11.62 -1.89
CA GLU A 110 7.72 -12.75 -2.37
C GLU A 110 6.88 -13.96 -2.81
N SER A 111 5.70 -14.13 -2.21
CA SER A 111 4.69 -15.08 -2.64
C SER A 111 3.29 -14.56 -2.30
N PRO A 112 2.22 -15.06 -2.93
CA PRO A 112 0.86 -14.59 -2.69
C PRO A 112 0.41 -14.55 -1.22
N LEU A 113 0.89 -15.50 -0.40
CA LEU A 113 0.62 -15.59 1.04
C LEU A 113 1.83 -15.20 1.91
N ALA A 114 2.84 -14.51 1.36
CA ALA A 114 3.93 -14.00 2.18
C ALA A 114 3.34 -13.15 3.34
N PRO A 115 3.86 -13.30 4.58
CA PRO A 115 3.33 -12.59 5.74
C PRO A 115 3.61 -11.09 5.67
N ARG A 116 4.61 -10.67 4.90
CA ARG A 116 5.02 -9.27 4.75
C ARG A 116 4.86 -8.81 3.32
N GLN A 117 4.77 -7.49 3.19
CA GLN A 117 4.66 -6.80 1.92
C GLN A 117 5.42 -5.47 1.94
N LEU A 118 5.97 -5.09 0.79
CA LEU A 118 6.42 -3.71 0.54
C LEU A 118 5.27 -2.97 -0.13
N HIS A 119 4.78 -1.92 0.51
CA HIS A 119 3.67 -1.11 -0.01
C HIS A 119 4.19 0.25 -0.47
N LEU A 120 3.86 0.59 -1.70
CA LEU A 120 4.18 1.85 -2.36
C LEU A 120 2.91 2.65 -2.60
N MET A 121 2.99 3.95 -2.33
CA MET A 121 1.92 4.93 -2.49
C MET A 121 2.42 5.99 -3.45
N LEU A 122 1.72 6.16 -4.57
CA LEU A 122 2.16 6.99 -5.69
C LEU A 122 1.40 8.30 -5.74
N PHE A 123 2.11 9.38 -6.01
CA PHE A 123 1.53 10.70 -6.23
C PHE A 123 2.09 11.27 -7.53
N GLU A 124 1.21 11.53 -8.50
CA GLU A 124 1.63 12.13 -9.77
C GLU A 124 1.97 13.61 -9.55
N ASN A 125 3.07 14.06 -10.15
CA ASN A 125 3.49 15.46 -10.14
C ASN A 125 3.08 16.15 -11.45
N GLY A 126 2.92 17.47 -11.41
CA GLY A 126 2.51 18.26 -12.58
C GLY A 126 3.58 18.38 -13.68
N ASP A 127 4.81 17.94 -13.41
CA ASP A 127 5.95 17.97 -14.33
C ASP A 127 6.17 16.65 -15.08
N GLY A 128 5.30 15.66 -14.87
CA GLY A 128 5.41 14.34 -15.49
C GLY A 128 6.27 13.35 -14.70
N THR A 129 6.70 13.69 -13.48
CA THR A 129 7.34 12.75 -12.56
C THR A 129 6.33 12.12 -11.59
N THR A 130 6.75 11.10 -10.84
CA THR A 130 5.90 10.44 -9.82
C THR A 130 6.65 10.32 -8.50
N ASP A 131 6.10 10.89 -7.44
CA ASP A 131 6.61 10.70 -6.08
C ASP A 131 6.19 9.33 -5.54
N VAL A 132 7.15 8.65 -4.93
CA VAL A 132 6.97 7.33 -4.33
C VAL A 132 7.15 7.44 -2.83
N TYR A 133 6.12 7.05 -2.10
CA TYR A 133 6.18 6.84 -0.66
C TYR A 133 6.15 5.34 -0.37
N ALA A 134 6.77 4.90 0.72
CA ALA A 134 6.90 3.48 1.03
C ALA A 134 6.83 3.17 2.53
N HIS A 135 6.28 2.00 2.84
CA HIS A 135 6.53 1.29 4.09
C HIS A 135 6.50 -0.22 3.89
N ALA A 136 7.14 -0.95 4.78
CA ALA A 136 6.98 -2.39 4.89
C ALA A 136 5.97 -2.72 6.00
N GLU A 137 5.12 -3.72 5.77
CA GLU A 137 4.05 -4.06 6.69
C GLU A 137 3.61 -5.52 6.54
N LEU A 138 2.75 -5.97 7.45
CA LEU A 138 2.08 -7.26 7.31
C LEU A 138 1.16 -7.27 6.08
N SER A 139 1.01 -8.44 5.47
CA SER A 139 0.21 -8.60 4.25
C SER A 139 -1.27 -8.39 4.51
N SER A 140 -1.88 -7.50 3.71
CA SER A 140 -3.33 -7.19 3.75
C SER A 140 -4.20 -8.35 3.25
N VAL A 141 -3.62 -9.32 2.55
CA VAL A 141 -4.32 -10.44 1.91
C VAL A 141 -3.95 -11.80 2.48
N ASN A 142 -3.06 -11.88 3.47
CA ASN A 142 -2.82 -13.14 4.17
C ASN A 142 -3.76 -13.22 5.40
N PRO A 143 -4.71 -14.18 5.47
CA PRO A 143 -5.66 -14.28 6.58
C PRO A 143 -5.04 -14.44 7.97
N LEU A 144 -3.80 -14.95 8.05
CA LEU A 144 -3.08 -15.14 9.30
C LEU A 144 -2.55 -13.83 9.90
N CYS A 145 -2.28 -12.81 9.06
CA CYS A 145 -1.75 -11.52 9.51
C CYS A 145 -2.62 -10.31 9.13
N GLY A 146 -3.65 -10.48 8.30
CA GLY A 146 -4.57 -9.42 7.89
C GLY A 146 -5.19 -8.62 9.05
N PRO A 147 -5.64 -9.26 10.15
CA PRO A 147 -6.12 -8.53 11.33
C PRO A 147 -5.06 -7.64 12.00
N ALA A 148 -3.79 -8.04 11.95
CA ALA A 148 -2.68 -7.27 12.51
C ALA A 148 -2.25 -6.15 11.55
N HIS A 149 -2.24 -6.40 10.23
CA HIS A 149 -2.11 -5.37 9.20
C HIS A 149 -3.12 -4.23 9.40
N PHE A 150 -4.41 -4.55 9.61
CA PHE A 150 -5.44 -3.54 9.82
C PHE A 150 -5.17 -2.63 11.03
N ARG A 151 -4.48 -3.14 12.06
CA ARG A 151 -4.10 -2.37 13.25
C ARG A 151 -2.80 -1.58 13.08
N GLY A 152 -2.07 -1.80 11.97
CA GLY A 152 -0.73 -1.23 11.76
C GLY A 152 0.37 -1.95 12.53
N ASP A 153 0.11 -3.15 13.06
CA ASP A 153 1.09 -3.92 13.82
C ASP A 153 2.29 -4.30 12.93
N GLY A 154 3.51 -4.04 13.40
CA GLY A 154 4.76 -4.39 12.70
C GLY A 154 5.06 -3.59 11.43
N GLN A 155 4.39 -2.45 11.21
CA GLN A 155 4.73 -1.52 10.13
C GLN A 155 6.09 -0.86 10.39
N SER A 156 6.92 -0.81 9.36
CA SER A 156 8.25 -0.19 9.39
C SER A 156 8.42 0.72 8.18
N VAL A 157 8.50 2.02 8.44
CA VAL A 157 8.69 3.03 7.39
C VAL A 157 10.12 2.97 6.87
N SER A 158 11.12 2.95 7.76
CA SER A 158 12.53 2.88 7.39
C SER A 158 12.84 1.69 6.48
N ALA A 159 12.43 0.48 6.85
CA ALA A 159 12.67 -0.72 6.04
C ALA A 159 11.97 -0.67 4.67
N GLY A 160 10.77 -0.07 4.61
CA GLY A 160 10.06 0.11 3.35
C GLY A 160 10.74 1.10 2.42
N VAL A 161 11.16 2.25 2.95
CA VAL A 161 11.89 3.28 2.21
C VAL A 161 13.23 2.77 1.72
N GLU A 162 14.01 2.11 2.58
CA GLU A 162 15.29 1.50 2.22
C GLU A 162 15.11 0.51 1.07
N ARG A 163 14.18 -0.45 1.21
CA ARG A 163 13.94 -1.43 0.15
C ARG A 163 13.47 -0.81 -1.16
N ALA A 164 12.63 0.23 -1.10
CA ALA A 164 12.20 0.94 -2.31
C ALA A 164 13.37 1.61 -3.03
N ARG A 165 14.31 2.24 -2.29
CA ARG A 165 15.52 2.87 -2.84
C ARG A 165 16.53 1.86 -3.38
N GLU A 166 16.63 0.69 -2.79
CA GLU A 166 17.49 -0.39 -3.29
C GLU A 166 16.96 -0.99 -4.61
N TRP A 167 15.64 -1.07 -4.75
CA TRP A 167 15.00 -1.75 -5.87
C TRP A 167 14.75 -0.82 -7.06
N LEU A 168 14.26 0.38 -6.81
CA LEU A 168 13.78 1.29 -7.84
C LEU A 168 14.81 2.40 -8.12
N PRO A 169 14.86 2.91 -9.37
CA PRO A 169 15.78 3.99 -9.75
C PRO A 169 15.25 5.36 -9.27
N LEU A 170 15.10 5.52 -7.95
CA LEU A 170 14.55 6.73 -7.34
C LEU A 170 15.60 7.85 -7.29
N ASP A 171 15.22 9.05 -7.70
CA ASP A 171 15.93 10.27 -7.30
C ASP A 171 15.59 10.58 -5.84
N THR A 172 16.63 10.64 -5.00
CA THR A 172 16.52 10.95 -3.57
C THR A 172 17.01 12.36 -3.23
N SER A 173 17.25 13.21 -4.24
CA SER A 173 17.76 14.57 -4.06
C SER A 173 16.84 15.47 -3.20
N ALA A 174 15.53 15.21 -3.24
CA ALA A 174 14.52 15.95 -2.49
C ALA A 174 14.24 15.37 -1.07
N VAL A 175 14.97 14.35 -0.62
CA VAL A 175 14.77 13.77 0.71
C VAL A 175 15.18 14.76 1.81
N THR A 176 14.22 15.17 2.63
CA THR A 176 14.42 16.14 3.72
C THR A 176 14.39 15.51 5.10
N THR A 177 13.83 14.30 5.22
CA THR A 177 13.53 13.66 6.50
C THR A 177 14.09 12.24 6.53
N THR A 178 14.77 11.89 7.61
CA THR A 178 15.16 10.50 7.88
C THR A 178 13.91 9.68 8.20
N PRO A 179 13.65 8.56 7.50
CA PRO A 179 12.54 7.68 7.83
C PRO A 179 12.59 7.27 9.31
N PRO A 180 11.47 7.38 10.05
CA PRO A 180 11.46 7.03 11.46
C PRO A 180 11.83 5.56 11.63
N GLU A 181 12.73 5.29 12.59
CA GLU A 181 13.02 3.93 13.01
C GLU A 181 11.76 3.32 13.64
N GLY A 182 11.46 2.09 13.24
CA GLY A 182 10.32 1.33 13.75
C GLY A 182 10.63 -0.15 13.65
N SER A 183 10.32 -0.90 14.71
CA SER A 183 10.67 -2.31 14.81
C SER A 183 10.01 -3.11 13.69
N TRP A 184 10.85 -3.71 12.85
CA TRP A 184 10.48 -4.74 11.88
C TRP A 184 9.81 -5.93 12.57
N ASP A 185 10.21 -6.21 13.82
CA ASP A 185 9.67 -7.26 14.68
C ASP A 185 9.37 -6.68 16.07
N SER A 186 8.09 -6.48 16.42
CA SER A 186 7.66 -6.32 17.82
C SER A 186 6.67 -7.40 18.23
#